data_AF-A0A4P6FQG2-F1
#
_entry.id   AF-A0A4P6FQG2-F1
#
_cell.length_a   1.000
_cell.length_b   1.000
_cell.length_c   1.000
_cell.angle_alpha   90.00
_cell.angle_beta   90.00
_cell.angle_gamma   90.00
#
_symmetry.space_group_name_H-M   'P 1'
#
loop_
_entity.id
_entity.type
_entity.pdbx_description
1 polymer ?
#
loop_
_entity_poly.entity_id
_entity_poly.type
_entity_poly.pdbx_seq_one_letter_code
_entity_poly.pdbx_strand_id
1 'polypeptide(L)' 'MRIMTHSAEALLAEAATCRRIAAGMGADPLALSLIEMAEDYEARAAALTPAPMLIAAPDQPA' A
#
# COMPACT_ATOMS: atom_id res chain seq x y z
N MET A 1 17.22 11.13 -15.16
CA MET A 1 15.84 10.70 -14.85
C MET A 1 15.95 9.46 -13.97
N ARG A 2 15.85 9.60 -12.64
CA ARG A 2 16.09 8.47 -11.71
C ARG A 2 14.86 7.58 -11.70
N ILE A 3 15.01 6.34 -12.14
CA ILE A 3 14.04 5.26 -11.91
C ILE A 3 14.02 5.05 -10.40
N MET A 4 13.05 5.63 -9.70
CA MET A 4 12.83 5.36 -8.28
C MET A 4 12.13 4.00 -8.22
N THR A 5 12.89 2.95 -7.95
CA THR A 5 12.35 1.63 -7.65
C THR A 5 11.56 1.78 -6.36
N HIS A 6 10.24 1.91 -6.44
CA HIS A 6 9.38 1.95 -5.27
C HIS A 6 9.34 0.54 -4.67
N SER A 7 10.31 0.22 -3.82
CA SER A 7 10.28 -1.00 -3.00
C SER A 7 9.05 -0.99 -2.09
N ALA A 8 8.59 -2.17 -1.66
CA ALA A 8 7.47 -2.29 -0.73
C ALA A 8 7.68 -1.42 0.53
N GLU A 9 8.90 -1.39 1.08
CA GLU A 9 9.27 -0.53 2.21
C GLU A 9 9.11 0.97 1.92
N ALA A 10 9.47 1.42 0.72
CA ALA A 10 9.33 2.82 0.32
C ALA A 10 7.85 3.22 0.21
N LEU A 11 7.00 2.34 -0.32
CA LEU A 11 5.56 2.56 -0.39
C LEU A 11 4.92 2.62 1.00
N LEU A 12 5.33 1.74 1.92
CA LEU A 12 4.85 1.79 3.31
C LEU A 12 5.30 3.07 4.03
N ALA A 13 6.52 3.56 3.77
CA ALA A 13 7.00 4.82 4.33
C ALA A 13 6.19 6.03 3.81
N GLU A 14 5.83 6.03 2.52
CA GLU A 14 4.97 7.05 1.92
C GLU A 14 3.54 6.98 2.51
N ALA A 15 2.97 5.78 2.64
CA ALA A 15 1.66 5.57 3.28
C ALA A 15 1.61 6.12 4.71
N ALA A 16 2.63 5.82 5.52
CA ALA A 16 2.76 6.32 6.89
C ALA A 16 2.86 7.86 6.93
N THR A 17 3.54 8.46 5.95
CA THR A 17 3.65 9.92 5.83
C THR A 17 2.29 10.54 5.51
N CYS A 18 1.56 9.99 4.53
CA CYS A 18 0.21 10.42 4.19
C CYS A 18 -0.75 10.36 5.40
N ARG A 19 -0.74 9.26 6.17
CA ARG A 19 -1.57 9.13 7.38
C ARG A 19 -1.19 10.13 8.47
N ARG A 20 0.10 10.40 8.66
CA ARG A 20 0.56 11.38 9.66
C ARG A 20 0.11 12.79 9.30
N ILE A 21 0.18 13.16 8.02
CA ILE A 21 -0.30 14.46 7.54
C ILE A 21 -1.82 14.53 7.71
N ALA A 22 -2.56 13.52 7.25
CA ALA A 22 -4.01 13.45 7.40
C ALA A 22 -4.47 13.61 8.87
N ALA A 23 -3.77 12.95 9.81
CA ALA A 23 -4.05 13.07 11.23
C ALA A 23 -3.86 14.50 11.78
N GLY A 24 -2.91 15.26 11.22
CA GLY A 24 -2.68 16.67 11.57
C GLY A 24 -3.71 17.65 11.00
N MET A 25 -4.54 17.21 10.04
CA MET A 25 -5.49 18.06 9.33
C MET A 25 -6.92 18.03 9.91
N GLY A 26 -7.25 17.03 10.75
CA GLY A 26 -8.57 16.93 11.37
C GLY A 26 -9.66 16.53 10.36
N ALA A 27 -10.74 17.31 10.27
CA ALA A 27 -11.89 17.03 9.40
C ALA A 27 -11.75 17.62 7.97
N ASP A 28 -10.53 17.98 7.56
CA ASP A 28 -10.29 18.54 6.24
C ASP A 28 -10.54 17.50 5.14
N PRO A 29 -11.23 17.84 4.04
CA PRO A 29 -11.47 16.92 2.93
C PRO A 29 -10.19 16.38 2.27
N LEU A 30 -9.06 17.10 2.34
CA LEU A 30 -7.77 16.58 1.88
C LEU A 30 -7.25 15.45 2.78
N ALA A 31 -7.65 15.39 4.06
CA ALA A 31 -7.26 14.29 4.93
C ALA A 31 -7.83 12.96 4.42
N LEU A 32 -9.05 12.95 3.89
CA LEU A 32 -9.65 11.78 3.24
C LEU A 32 -8.83 11.36 2.02
N SER A 33 -8.48 12.28 1.13
CA SER A 33 -7.67 11.96 -0.06
C SER A 33 -6.28 11.42 0.30
N LEU A 34 -5.67 11.93 1.38
CA LEU A 34 -4.39 11.42 1.88
C LEU A 34 -4.53 10.02 2.49
N ILE A 35 -5.65 9.70 3.14
CA ILE A 35 -5.94 8.36 3.64
C ILE A 35 -6.10 7.39 2.47
N GLU A 36 -6.88 7.76 1.45
CA GLU A 36 -7.07 6.95 0.24
C GLU A 36 -5.72 6.70 -0.49
N MET A 37 -4.86 7.71 -0.59
CA MET A 37 -3.50 7.54 -1.13
C MET A 37 -2.64 6.60 -0.27
N ALA A 38 -2.74 6.69 1.06
CA ALA A 38 -2.01 5.79 1.96
C ALA A 38 -2.43 4.33 1.74
N GLU A 39 -3.74 4.09 1.61
CA GLU A 39 -4.29 2.75 1.36
C GLU A 39 -3.83 2.18 -0.01
N ASP A 40 -3.78 3.01 -1.06
CA ASP A 40 -3.21 2.60 -2.36
C ASP A 40 -1.74 2.18 -2.23
N TYR A 41 -0.93 2.97 -1.52
CA TYR A 41 0.47 2.65 -1.29
C TYR A 41 0.65 1.35 -0.49
N GLU A 42 -0.18 1.10 0.54
CA GLU A 42 -0.17 -0.16 1.30
C GLU A 42 -0.53 -1.36 0.41
N ALA A 43 -1.57 -1.23 -0.43
CA ALA A 43 -1.97 -2.29 -1.36
C ALA A 43 -0.86 -2.61 -2.38
N ARG A 44 -0.19 -1.58 -2.91
CA ARG A 44 0.94 -1.75 -3.83
C ARG A 44 2.16 -2.35 -3.14
N ALA A 45 2.43 -1.99 -1.88
CA ALA A 45 3.49 -2.62 -1.09
C ALA A 45 3.22 -4.10 -0.83
N ALA A 46 1.95 -4.44 -0.53
CA ALA A 46 1.51 -5.81 -0.35
C ALA A 46 1.63 -6.62 -1.66
N ALA A 47 1.29 -6.04 -2.81
CA ALA A 47 1.47 -6.70 -4.10
C ALA A 47 2.95 -6.95 -4.46
N LEU A 48 3.86 -6.11 -4.00
CA LEU A 48 5.30 -6.26 -4.19
C LEU A 48 5.96 -7.24 -3.21
N THR A 49 5.31 -7.49 -2.07
CA THR A 49 5.75 -8.51 -1.12
C THR A 49 5.01 -9.79 -1.48
N PRO A 50 5.61 -10.73 -2.24
CA PRO A 50 4.94 -11.99 -2.51
C PRO A 50 4.67 -12.66 -1.16
N ALA A 51 3.39 -12.71 -0.77
CA ALA A 51 2.97 -13.59 0.30
C ALA A 51 3.49 -14.99 -0.06
N PRO A 52 4.05 -15.76 0.89
CA PRO A 52 4.36 -17.15 0.61
C PRO A 52 3.08 -17.79 0.09
N MET A 53 3.10 -18.20 -1.19
CA MET A 53 2.00 -18.91 -1.81
C MET A 53 1.68 -20.11 -0.92
N LEU A 54 0.58 -20.04 -0.18
CA LEU A 54 -0.19 -21.24 0.10
C LEU A 54 -0.64 -21.71 -1.27
N ILE A 55 0.12 -22.64 -1.86
CA ILE A 55 -0.32 -23.45 -2.97
C ILE A 55 -1.55 -24.22 -2.45
N ALA A 56 -2.74 -23.64 -2.60
CA ALA A 56 -3.94 -24.45 -2.64
C ALA A 56 -3.79 -25.31 -3.91
N ALA A 57 -3.53 -26.60 -3.71
CA ALA A 57 -3.44 -27.57 -4.79
C ALA A 57 -4.70 -27.44 -5.68
N PRO A 58 -4.56 -27.55 -7.01
CA PRO A 58 -5.71 -27.50 -7.90
C PRO A 58 -6.58 -28.73 -7.61
N ASP A 59 -7.72 -28.53 -6.96
CA ASP A 59 -8.80 -29.52 -6.94
C ASP A 59 -9.47 -29.46 -8.32
N GLN A 60 -8.88 -30.15 -9.31
CA GLN A 60 -9.52 -30.43 -10.59
C GLN A 60 -10.36 -31.70 -10.44
N PRO A 61 -11.67 -31.69 -10.75
CA PRO A 61 -12.48 -32.90 -10.71
C PRO A 61 -12.07 -33.88 -11.82
N ALA A 62 -12.08 -35.17 -11.45
CA ALA A 62 -11.66 -36.33 -12.23
C ALA A 62 -12.60 -36.72 -13.38
#